data_AF-A0A1D2XC96-F1
#
_entry.id   AF-A0A1D2XC96-F1
#
_cell.length_a   1.000
_cell.length_b   1.000
_cell.length_c   1.000
_cell.angle_alpha   90.00
_cell.angle_beta   90.00
_cell.angle_gamma   90.00
#
_symmetry.space_group_name_H-M   'P 1'
#
loop_
_entity.id
_entity.type
_entity.pdbx_description
1 polymer ?
#
loop_
_entity_poly.entity_id
_entity_poly.type
_entity_poly.pdbx_seq_one_letter_code
_entity_poly.pdbx_strand_id
1 'polypeptide(L)'
;MQPTPQHLQGNGYSSVNAERLCVLHACEAFFIFHLLNGPFSVIPLNTLSDSITLYQNDGLKTLKINHPVAEAAISLHGGHLFQFKPTGQEEIIWLSEKAEFNPQKAIRGGVPICWPWFGRIANPAHGFARISEWSLLDHQEDDDKVIVRLSLNDSEATRAVWPHAFYAVITFTISTTLSIQLDVKNTDSHTWCCSGALHSYFNVSNASDCYTHFHWRCG
;
A
#
# COMPACT_ATOMS: atom_id res chain seq x y z
N MET A 1 -7.54 -5.70 33.83
CA MET A 1 -6.88 -6.34 32.68
C MET A 1 -7.29 -5.55 31.45
N GLN A 2 -6.37 -4.81 30.82
CA GLN A 2 -6.66 -4.13 29.57
C GLN A 2 -6.76 -5.17 28.44
N PRO A 3 -7.73 -5.07 27.53
CA PRO A 3 -7.85 -6.00 26.41
C PRO A 3 -6.77 -5.70 25.38
N THR A 4 -6.05 -6.74 24.98
CA THR A 4 -5.09 -6.70 23.87
C THR A 4 -5.87 -6.47 22.56
N PRO A 5 -5.50 -5.50 21.69
CA PRO A 5 -6.15 -5.33 20.41
C PRO A 5 -6.00 -6.59 19.55
N GLN A 6 -7.12 -7.13 19.08
CA GLN A 6 -7.14 -8.17 18.06
C GLN A 6 -7.27 -7.51 16.69
N HIS A 7 -6.54 -8.00 15.68
CA HIS A 7 -6.44 -7.39 14.35
C HIS A 7 -7.20 -8.23 13.32
N LEU A 8 -8.04 -7.61 12.51
CA LEU A 8 -8.70 -8.26 11.37
C LEU A 8 -7.83 -8.12 10.11
N GLN A 9 -7.46 -9.25 9.51
CA GLN A 9 -6.77 -9.31 8.22
C GLN A 9 -7.77 -9.73 7.14
N GLY A 10 -7.97 -8.89 6.12
CA GLY A 10 -8.73 -9.28 4.93
C GLY A 10 -7.81 -10.00 3.94
N ASN A 11 -8.15 -11.23 3.55
CA ASN A 11 -7.35 -12.00 2.58
C ASN A 11 -8.04 -12.04 1.20
N GLY A 12 -7.56 -11.20 0.28
CA GLY A 12 -7.76 -11.40 -1.16
C GLY A 12 -6.50 -12.03 -1.75
N TYR A 13 -6.54 -13.32 -2.05
CA TYR A 13 -5.44 -14.05 -2.70
C TYR A 13 -5.84 -14.39 -4.14
N SER A 14 -4.93 -14.18 -5.08
CA SER A 14 -5.04 -14.77 -6.41
C SER A 14 -3.70 -15.39 -6.81
N SER A 15 -3.76 -16.57 -7.43
CA SER A 15 -2.67 -17.16 -8.20
C SER A 15 -2.96 -16.93 -9.67
N VAL A 16 -2.00 -16.37 -10.40
CA VAL A 16 -2.23 -15.97 -11.80
C VAL A 16 -1.06 -16.45 -12.68
N ASN A 17 -1.41 -17.08 -13.81
CA ASN A 17 -0.47 -17.31 -14.91
C ASN A 17 -0.37 -16.02 -15.72
N ALA A 18 0.75 -15.31 -15.63
CA ALA A 18 0.91 -14.03 -16.30
C ALA A 18 1.41 -14.24 -17.74
N GLU A 19 0.49 -14.39 -18.69
CA GLU A 19 0.84 -14.27 -20.12
C GLU A 19 1.02 -12.81 -20.55
N ARG A 20 0.28 -11.85 -19.96
CA ARG A 20 0.41 -10.41 -20.29
C ARG A 20 0.16 -9.42 -19.14
N LEU A 21 -0.80 -9.67 -18.23
CA LEU A 21 -1.13 -8.74 -17.13
C LEU A 21 -1.80 -9.48 -15.95
N CYS A 22 -1.41 -9.14 -14.71
CA CYS A 22 -2.07 -9.56 -13.46
C CYS A 22 -2.60 -8.31 -12.74
N VAL A 23 -3.86 -8.33 -12.27
CA VAL A 23 -4.50 -7.18 -11.59
C VAL A 23 -5.03 -7.60 -10.22
N LEU A 24 -4.69 -6.86 -9.15
CA LEU A 24 -5.25 -7.00 -7.81
C LEU A 24 -6.02 -5.73 -7.42
N HIS A 25 -7.22 -5.87 -6.83
CA HIS A 25 -8.04 -4.77 -6.31
C HIS A 25 -8.32 -4.93 -4.80
N ALA A 26 -8.39 -3.82 -4.06
CA ALA A 26 -8.95 -3.75 -2.70
C ALA A 26 -10.15 -2.78 -2.66
N CYS A 27 -11.21 -3.11 -1.91
CA CYS A 27 -12.44 -2.32 -1.79
C CYS A 27 -12.72 -1.90 -0.32
N GLU A 28 -13.38 -0.74 -0.20
CA GLU A 28 -13.67 0.17 0.93
C GLU A 28 -13.93 -0.39 2.36
N ALA A 29 -13.59 0.43 3.38
CA ALA A 29 -14.01 0.27 4.78
C ALA A 29 -14.07 1.66 5.49
N PHE A 30 -14.87 1.82 6.56
CA PHE A 30 -15.06 3.05 7.38
C PHE A 30 -14.73 2.79 8.89
N PHE A 31 -14.55 3.85 9.72
CA PHE A 31 -14.53 3.93 11.23
C PHE A 31 -13.19 4.30 11.98
N ILE A 32 -13.19 4.39 13.34
CA ILE A 32 -12.89 5.55 14.26
C ILE A 32 -11.50 5.67 15.02
N PHE A 33 -10.94 6.91 15.21
CA PHE A 33 -9.89 7.50 16.15
C PHE A 33 -8.46 6.88 16.16
N HIS A 34 -7.28 7.50 16.48
CA HIS A 34 -6.82 8.78 17.07
C HIS A 34 -5.40 9.12 16.50
N LEU A 35 -5.03 10.41 16.40
CA LEU A 35 -3.79 10.90 15.74
C LEU A 35 -2.49 10.62 16.51
N LEU A 36 -1.46 10.12 15.81
CA LEU A 36 -0.06 10.17 16.27
C LEU A 36 0.54 11.55 15.98
N ASN A 37 0.35 12.50 16.90
CA ASN A 37 1.13 13.73 16.93
C ASN A 37 2.46 13.46 17.67
N GLY A 38 3.43 12.86 16.96
CA GLY A 38 4.81 12.72 17.42
C GLY A 38 5.74 13.73 16.74
N PRO A 39 6.79 14.24 17.40
CA PRO A 39 7.71 15.23 16.85
C PRO A 39 8.68 14.54 15.88
N PHE A 40 8.20 14.18 14.69
CA PHE A 40 9.08 13.86 13.58
C PHE A 40 9.46 15.17 12.89
N SER A 41 10.76 15.44 12.74
CA SER A 41 11.23 16.56 11.92
C SER A 41 10.99 16.23 10.45
N VAL A 42 9.76 16.41 10.00
CA VAL A 42 9.37 16.16 8.61
C VAL A 42 9.88 17.32 7.75
N ILE A 43 10.90 17.07 6.94
CA ILE A 43 11.45 18.09 6.02
C ILE A 43 10.76 17.90 4.66
N PRO A 44 10.01 18.90 4.15
CA PRO A 44 9.48 18.84 2.79
C PRO A 44 10.65 18.84 1.81
N LEU A 45 10.71 17.84 0.93
CA LEU A 45 11.68 17.77 -0.15
C LEU A 45 11.23 18.56 -1.36
N ASN A 46 9.97 18.36 -1.76
CA ASN A 46 9.40 18.99 -2.94
C ASN A 46 7.88 19.04 -2.84
N THR A 47 7.28 20.16 -3.21
CA THR A 47 5.83 20.25 -3.45
C THR A 47 5.59 19.83 -4.90
N LEU A 48 4.77 18.81 -5.10
CA LEU A 48 4.49 18.24 -6.43
C LEU A 48 3.26 18.89 -7.06
N SER A 49 2.27 19.21 -6.24
CA SER A 49 1.03 19.90 -6.60
C SER A 49 0.45 20.61 -5.37
N ASP A 50 -0.73 21.23 -5.50
CA ASP A 50 -1.38 21.93 -4.40
C ASP A 50 -1.72 20.96 -3.25
N SER A 51 -2.05 19.71 -3.58
CA SER A 51 -2.45 18.71 -2.58
C SER A 51 -1.38 17.68 -2.26
N ILE A 52 -0.25 17.62 -2.99
CA ILE A 52 0.76 16.57 -2.83
C ILE A 52 2.14 17.16 -2.51
N THR A 53 2.68 16.77 -1.36
CA THR A 53 4.05 17.11 -0.97
C THR A 53 4.87 15.85 -0.70
N LEU A 54 6.07 15.80 -1.27
CA LEU A 54 7.05 14.76 -0.99
C LEU A 54 7.89 15.16 0.23
N TYR A 55 7.93 14.28 1.21
CA TYR A 55 8.76 14.41 2.40
C TYR A 55 9.79 13.30 2.46
N GLN A 56 10.86 13.52 3.23
CA GLN A 56 11.79 12.47 3.59
C GLN A 56 12.03 12.46 5.10
N ASN A 57 11.93 11.27 5.68
CA ASN A 57 12.21 11.03 7.09
C ASN A 57 12.85 9.64 7.25
N ASP A 58 13.88 9.54 8.09
CA ASP A 58 14.58 8.27 8.38
C ASP A 58 15.01 7.47 7.12
N GLY A 59 15.36 8.20 6.05
CA GLY A 59 15.77 7.62 4.77
C GLY A 59 14.61 7.14 3.88
N LEU A 60 13.37 7.26 4.33
CA LEU A 60 12.18 6.94 3.56
C LEU A 60 11.54 8.19 2.95
N LYS A 61 11.18 8.08 1.68
CA LYS A 61 10.40 9.08 0.97
C LYS A 61 8.91 8.78 1.12
N THR A 62 8.14 9.82 1.41
CA THR A 62 6.70 9.71 1.65
C THR A 62 5.98 10.82 0.92
N LEU A 63 4.98 10.45 0.12
CA LEU A 63 3.99 11.36 -0.43
C LEU A 63 2.93 11.60 0.63
N LYS A 64 2.77 12.85 1.04
CA LYS A 64 1.66 13.32 1.88
C LYS A 64 0.65 14.01 0.99
N ILE A 65 -0.59 13.54 1.06
CA ILE A 65 -1.73 14.06 0.33
C ILE A 65 -2.60 14.80 1.34
N ASN A 66 -2.83 16.09 1.10
CA ASN A 66 -3.75 16.92 1.86
C ASN A 66 -4.71 17.57 0.87
N HIS A 67 -5.85 16.92 0.63
CA HIS A 67 -6.84 17.30 -0.36
C HIS A 67 -8.19 17.59 0.33
N PRO A 68 -9.04 18.51 -0.17
CA PRO A 68 -10.33 18.83 0.47
C PRO A 68 -11.23 17.63 0.80
N VAL A 69 -11.14 16.54 0.02
CA VAL A 69 -11.94 15.32 0.27
C VAL A 69 -11.28 14.27 1.16
N ALA A 70 -9.95 14.28 1.34
CA ALA A 70 -9.23 13.29 2.14
C ALA A 70 -7.76 13.66 2.41
N GLU A 71 -7.24 13.13 3.52
CA GLU A 71 -5.80 13.04 3.80
C GLU A 71 -5.29 11.61 3.54
N ALA A 72 -4.09 11.47 3.00
CA ALA A 72 -3.44 10.18 2.83
C ALA A 72 -1.91 10.27 2.88
N ALA A 73 -1.25 9.14 3.15
CA ALA A 73 0.22 9.05 3.13
C ALA A 73 0.68 7.73 2.51
N ILE A 74 1.59 7.85 1.55
CA ILE A 74 2.14 6.73 0.77
C ILE A 74 3.66 6.78 0.86
N SER A 75 4.29 5.72 1.37
CA SER A 75 5.73 5.56 1.30
C SER A 75 6.14 5.05 -0.08
N LEU A 76 7.18 5.63 -0.66
CA LEU A 76 7.80 5.07 -1.87
C LEU A 76 8.44 3.72 -1.57
N HIS A 77 8.92 3.52 -0.34
CA HIS A 77 9.33 2.20 0.12
C HIS A 77 8.11 1.30 0.28
N GLY A 78 8.14 0.19 -0.45
CA GLY A 78 7.07 -0.79 -0.51
C GLY A 78 5.85 -0.38 -1.34
N GLY A 79 5.83 0.82 -1.93
CA GLY A 79 4.63 1.38 -2.55
C GLY A 79 3.47 1.37 -1.56
N HIS A 80 3.74 1.82 -0.33
CA HIS A 80 2.98 1.41 0.85
C HIS A 80 2.09 2.55 1.33
N LEU A 81 0.78 2.46 1.11
CA LEU A 81 -0.19 3.35 1.74
C LEU A 81 -0.32 3.00 3.22
N PHE A 82 -0.06 3.96 4.10
CA PHE A 82 -0.12 3.76 5.55
C PHE A 82 -1.06 4.72 6.28
N GLN A 83 -1.67 5.65 5.56
CA GLN A 83 -2.68 6.57 6.07
C GLN A 83 -3.74 6.82 4.98
N PHE A 84 -5.01 6.79 5.36
CA PHE A 84 -6.15 7.25 4.56
C PHE A 84 -7.31 7.66 5.48
N LYS A 85 -7.64 8.95 5.42
CA LYS A 85 -8.68 9.58 6.23
C LYS A 85 -9.53 10.52 5.35
N PRO A 86 -10.72 10.11 4.92
CA PRO A 86 -11.67 11.00 4.26
C PRO A 86 -12.04 12.18 5.16
N THR A 87 -12.32 13.34 4.56
CA THR A 87 -12.72 14.53 5.30
C THR A 87 -14.00 14.30 6.09
N GLY A 88 -13.99 14.70 7.36
CA GLY A 88 -15.11 14.47 8.29
C GLY A 88 -15.29 13.01 8.73
N GLN A 89 -14.42 12.11 8.27
CA GLN A 89 -14.34 10.73 8.72
C GLN A 89 -13.08 10.52 9.56
N GLU A 90 -13.02 9.34 10.12
CA GLU A 90 -11.91 8.89 10.94
C GLU A 90 -10.85 8.18 10.09
N GLU A 91 -9.69 7.96 10.69
CA GLU A 91 -8.59 7.22 10.05
C GLU A 91 -9.03 5.78 9.78
N ILE A 92 -9.12 5.40 8.49
CA ILE A 92 -9.59 4.07 8.06
C ILE A 92 -8.46 3.05 8.11
N ILE A 93 -7.23 3.48 7.81
CA ILE A 93 -6.09 2.59 7.68
C ILE A 93 -5.27 2.57 8.96
N TRP A 94 -5.14 1.39 9.55
CA TRP A 94 -4.40 1.22 10.79
C TRP A 94 -2.90 1.14 10.53
N LEU A 95 -2.13 1.95 11.26
CA LEU A 95 -0.68 1.84 11.34
C LEU A 95 -0.27 1.44 12.75
N SER A 96 0.74 0.56 12.87
CA SER A 96 1.24 0.20 14.19
C SER A 96 1.93 1.39 14.87
N GLU A 97 1.67 1.60 16.16
CA GLU A 97 2.44 2.54 16.99
C GLU A 97 3.94 2.17 17.08
N LYS A 98 4.28 0.91 16.78
CA LYS A 98 5.64 0.38 16.73
C LYS A 98 6.16 0.25 15.30
N ALA A 99 5.51 0.90 14.32
CA ALA A 99 5.97 0.87 12.94
C ALA A 99 7.33 1.57 12.85
N GLU A 100 8.33 0.84 12.34
CA GLU A 100 9.64 1.38 12.03
C GLU A 100 9.66 1.81 10.56
N PHE A 101 9.97 3.08 10.32
CA PHE A 101 10.18 3.63 8.98
C PHE A 101 11.64 3.41 8.58
N ASN A 102 11.95 2.18 8.16
CA ASN A 102 13.30 1.72 7.83
C ASN A 102 13.37 1.21 6.38
N PRO A 103 14.31 1.69 5.54
CA PRO A 103 14.49 1.24 4.16
C PRO A 103 14.76 -0.26 3.96
N GLN A 104 15.07 -1.00 5.03
CA GLN A 104 15.43 -2.43 4.98
C GLN A 104 14.30 -3.35 5.47
N LYS A 105 13.22 -2.80 6.05
CA LYS A 105 12.16 -3.59 6.68
C LYS A 105 10.79 -3.22 6.11
N ALA A 106 9.86 -4.17 6.12
CA ALA A 106 8.48 -3.89 5.77
C ALA A 106 7.82 -3.04 6.88
N ILE A 107 7.00 -2.06 6.48
CA ILE A 107 6.22 -1.23 7.41
C ILE A 107 5.06 -2.07 7.98
N ARG A 108 4.85 -1.99 9.31
CA ARG A 108 3.81 -2.76 10.02
C ARG A 108 2.51 -1.97 10.12
N GLY A 109 1.46 -2.43 9.45
CA GLY A 109 0.19 -1.72 9.27
C GLY A 109 0.09 -1.16 7.85
N GLY A 110 -0.92 -0.36 7.55
CA GLY A 110 -1.15 0.17 6.20
C GLY A 110 -1.70 -0.88 5.24
N VAL A 111 -1.30 -0.78 3.97
CA VAL A 111 -1.63 -1.72 2.90
C VAL A 111 -0.35 -2.28 2.27
N PRO A 112 0.38 -3.19 2.95
CA PRO A 112 1.56 -3.81 2.38
C PRO A 112 1.25 -4.64 1.12
N ILE A 113 2.08 -4.48 0.10
CA ILE A 113 2.00 -5.25 -1.14
C ILE A 113 2.73 -6.59 -0.98
N CYS A 114 1.99 -7.69 -0.94
CA CYS A 114 2.55 -9.04 -0.95
C CYS A 114 2.73 -9.49 -2.40
N TRP A 115 3.94 -9.44 -2.95
CA TRP A 115 4.22 -9.83 -4.34
C TRP A 115 5.75 -10.05 -4.54
N PRO A 116 6.21 -11.03 -5.35
CA PRO A 116 5.47 -11.91 -6.28
C PRO A 116 4.96 -13.22 -5.68
N TRP A 117 5.02 -13.36 -4.36
CA TRP A 117 4.35 -14.43 -3.66
C TRP A 117 3.67 -13.98 -2.38
N PHE A 118 2.59 -14.67 -2.02
CA PHE A 118 1.93 -14.54 -0.74
C PHE A 118 2.46 -15.56 0.28
N GLY A 119 2.53 -15.16 1.55
CA GLY A 119 2.94 -16.04 2.65
C GLY A 119 4.43 -16.39 2.63
N ARG A 120 4.78 -17.51 3.25
CA ARG A 120 6.18 -17.95 3.48
C ARG A 120 6.67 -18.97 2.45
N ILE A 121 6.15 -18.91 1.21
CA ILE A 121 6.51 -19.90 0.19
C ILE A 121 7.93 -19.69 -0.36
N ALA A 122 8.47 -18.48 -0.22
CA ALA A 122 9.87 -18.15 -0.47
C ALA A 122 10.32 -17.02 0.46
N ASN A 123 11.63 -16.75 0.48
CA ASN A 123 12.22 -15.68 1.28
C ASN A 123 12.54 -14.46 0.39
N PRO A 124 12.21 -13.24 0.85
CA PRO A 124 11.52 -12.91 2.10
C PRO A 124 10.04 -13.31 2.09
N ALA A 125 9.45 -13.52 3.27
CA ALA A 125 8.01 -13.78 3.38
C ALA A 125 7.20 -12.65 2.72
N HIS A 126 6.14 -13.01 2.01
CA HIS A 126 5.27 -12.12 1.23
C HIS A 126 5.96 -11.38 0.08
N GLY A 127 7.06 -11.92 -0.43
CA GLY A 127 7.79 -11.33 -1.54
C GLY A 127 8.53 -10.06 -1.16
N PHE A 128 9.11 -9.43 -2.18
CA PHE A 128 10.00 -8.30 -2.03
C PHE A 128 9.34 -6.95 -2.34
N ALA A 129 8.14 -6.92 -2.93
CA ALA A 129 7.48 -5.67 -3.32
C ALA A 129 7.38 -4.65 -2.17
N ARG A 130 6.96 -5.10 -0.98
CA ARG A 130 6.82 -4.30 0.26
C ARG A 130 8.13 -3.84 0.93
N ILE A 131 9.28 -4.28 0.42
CA ILE A 131 10.60 -3.84 0.92
C ILE A 131 11.48 -3.24 -0.19
N SER A 132 10.90 -3.02 -1.37
CA SER A 132 11.59 -2.40 -2.50
C SER A 132 11.28 -0.91 -2.54
N GLU A 133 12.20 -0.08 -3.04
CA GLU A 133 11.91 1.32 -3.34
C GLU A 133 11.14 1.42 -4.67
N TRP A 134 9.96 2.04 -4.64
CA TRP A 134 9.14 2.31 -5.82
C TRP A 134 9.42 3.72 -6.34
N SER A 135 9.27 3.91 -7.65
CA SER A 135 9.41 5.24 -8.28
C SER A 135 8.03 5.86 -8.48
N LEU A 136 7.86 7.14 -8.13
CA LEU A 136 6.71 7.93 -8.56
C LEU A 136 6.69 7.99 -10.09
N LEU A 137 5.62 7.46 -10.70
CA LEU A 137 5.42 7.49 -12.14
C LEU A 137 4.74 8.80 -12.55
N ASP A 138 3.59 9.09 -11.93
CA ASP A 138 2.85 10.34 -12.09
C ASP A 138 1.82 10.53 -10.98
N HIS A 139 1.23 11.72 -10.96
CA HIS A 139 0.08 12.06 -10.14
C HIS A 139 -0.89 12.96 -10.92
N GLN A 140 -2.16 12.93 -10.56
CA GLN A 140 -3.22 13.78 -11.08
C GLN A 140 -4.14 14.18 -9.92
N GLU A 141 -4.70 15.39 -9.96
CA GLU A 141 -5.72 15.83 -9.01
C GLU A 141 -6.78 16.67 -9.72
N ASP A 142 -8.01 16.54 -9.22
CA ASP A 142 -9.16 17.38 -9.54
C ASP A 142 -9.94 17.64 -8.25
N ASP A 143 -11.04 18.39 -8.31
CA ASP A 143 -11.80 18.77 -7.11
C ASP A 143 -12.34 17.56 -6.30
N ASP A 144 -12.44 16.38 -6.91
CA ASP A 144 -13.07 15.20 -6.31
C ASP A 144 -12.06 14.15 -5.82
N LYS A 145 -10.83 14.13 -6.35
CA LYS A 145 -9.86 13.07 -6.04
C LYS A 145 -8.40 13.42 -6.35
N VAL A 146 -7.52 12.63 -5.75
CA VAL A 146 -6.11 12.53 -6.09
C VAL A 146 -5.79 11.13 -6.60
N ILE A 147 -5.08 11.02 -7.72
CA ILE A 147 -4.55 9.78 -8.27
C ILE A 147 -3.03 9.81 -8.18
N VAL A 148 -2.44 8.77 -7.59
CA VAL A 148 -0.98 8.57 -7.52
C VAL A 148 -0.63 7.23 -8.13
N ARG A 149 0.32 7.21 -9.06
CA ARG A 149 0.85 5.97 -9.65
C ARG A 149 2.33 5.81 -9.31
N LEU A 150 2.67 4.65 -8.74
CA LEU A 150 4.06 4.26 -8.48
C LEU A 150 4.40 3.05 -9.34
N SER A 151 5.67 2.91 -9.71
CA SER A 151 6.16 1.78 -10.48
C SER A 151 7.34 1.06 -9.80
N LEU A 152 7.42 -0.25 -10.04
CA LEU A 152 8.54 -1.10 -9.65
C LEU A 152 8.96 -1.93 -10.86
N ASN A 153 10.24 -1.85 -11.21
CA ASN A 153 10.87 -2.68 -12.23
C ASN A 153 11.72 -3.74 -11.55
N ASP A 154 12.02 -4.82 -12.27
CA ASP A 154 13.07 -5.72 -11.85
C ASP A 154 14.43 -5.02 -11.74
N SER A 155 15.27 -5.55 -10.86
CA SER A 155 16.64 -5.12 -10.61
C SER A 155 17.52 -6.34 -10.38
N GLU A 156 18.85 -6.15 -10.29
CA GLU A 156 19.76 -7.22 -9.92
C GLU A 156 19.35 -7.90 -8.59
N ALA A 157 18.96 -7.11 -7.59
CA ALA A 157 18.55 -7.61 -6.28
C ALA A 157 17.26 -8.45 -6.35
N THR A 158 16.26 -8.01 -7.11
CA THR A 158 15.01 -8.79 -7.25
C THR A 158 15.23 -10.04 -8.11
N ARG A 159 16.04 -9.95 -9.17
CA ARG A 159 16.38 -11.10 -10.02
C ARG A 159 17.19 -12.17 -9.30
N ALA A 160 17.96 -11.79 -8.28
CA ALA A 160 18.69 -12.73 -7.44
C ALA A 160 17.76 -13.65 -6.62
N VAL A 161 16.54 -13.21 -6.28
CA VAL A 161 15.56 -14.00 -5.52
C VAL A 161 14.41 -14.53 -6.38
N TRP A 162 14.10 -13.85 -7.48
CA TRP A 162 13.05 -14.23 -8.42
C TRP A 162 13.51 -13.86 -9.84
N PRO A 163 14.06 -14.82 -10.61
CA PRO A 163 14.84 -14.55 -11.82
C PRO A 163 13.96 -14.25 -13.04
N HIS A 164 13.06 -13.28 -12.90
CA HIS A 164 12.11 -12.88 -13.92
C HIS A 164 12.11 -11.37 -14.13
N ALA A 165 11.95 -10.97 -15.39
CA ALA A 165 11.70 -9.58 -15.75
C ALA A 165 10.22 -9.23 -15.51
N PHE A 166 9.98 -8.07 -14.88
CA PHE A 166 8.62 -7.60 -14.63
C PHE A 166 8.54 -6.08 -14.61
N TYR A 167 7.32 -5.58 -14.82
CA TYR A 167 6.97 -4.19 -14.57
C TYR A 167 5.66 -4.13 -13.79
N ALA A 168 5.70 -3.61 -12.57
CA ALA A 168 4.54 -3.44 -11.71
C ALA A 168 4.20 -1.97 -11.56
N VAL A 169 2.90 -1.65 -11.57
CA VAL A 169 2.36 -0.32 -11.30
C VAL A 169 1.29 -0.45 -10.23
N ILE A 170 1.41 0.33 -9.16
CA ILE A 170 0.35 0.48 -8.17
C ILE A 170 -0.30 1.86 -8.34
N THR A 171 -1.62 1.85 -8.44
CA THR A 171 -2.46 3.05 -8.59
C THR A 171 -3.29 3.23 -7.33
N PHE A 172 -3.13 4.39 -6.70
CA PHE A 172 -3.97 4.85 -5.59
C PHE A 172 -4.93 5.89 -6.14
N THR A 173 -6.23 5.66 -5.99
CA THR A 173 -7.27 6.68 -6.22
C THR A 173 -7.85 7.04 -4.86
N ILE A 174 -7.56 8.26 -4.42
CA ILE A 174 -7.89 8.81 -3.11
C ILE A 174 -9.01 9.83 -3.31
N SER A 175 -10.22 9.48 -2.89
CA SER A 175 -11.37 10.37 -2.84
C SER A 175 -12.03 10.29 -1.45
N THR A 176 -13.34 10.50 -1.35
CA THR A 176 -14.13 10.06 -0.18
C THR A 176 -14.07 8.54 0.05
N THR A 177 -13.57 7.80 -0.94
CA THR A 177 -13.30 6.36 -0.92
C THR A 177 -11.85 6.10 -1.33
N LEU A 178 -11.33 4.92 -1.02
CA LEU A 178 -9.98 4.50 -1.44
C LEU A 178 -10.06 3.31 -2.37
N SER A 179 -9.49 3.47 -3.56
CA SER A 179 -9.23 2.37 -4.49
C SER A 179 -7.72 2.17 -4.65
N ILE A 180 -7.29 0.92 -4.53
CA ILE A 180 -5.90 0.51 -4.75
C ILE A 180 -5.90 -0.61 -5.78
N GLN A 181 -5.15 -0.41 -6.86
CA GLN A 181 -5.00 -1.37 -7.94
C GLN A 181 -3.51 -1.65 -8.18
N LEU A 182 -3.11 -2.93 -8.14
CA LEU A 182 -1.78 -3.37 -8.55
C LEU A 182 -1.88 -4.07 -9.91
N ASP A 183 -1.25 -3.49 -10.92
CA ASP A 183 -1.08 -4.04 -12.26
C ASP A 183 0.34 -4.57 -12.42
N VAL A 184 0.50 -5.81 -12.89
CA VAL A 184 1.82 -6.42 -13.11
C VAL A 184 1.91 -7.01 -14.51
N LYS A 185 2.89 -6.52 -15.28
CA LYS A 185 3.19 -6.97 -16.63
C LYS A 185 4.40 -7.91 -16.63
N ASN A 186 4.27 -9.02 -17.35
CA ASN A 186 5.41 -9.84 -17.75
C ASN A 186 6.18 -9.14 -18.86
N THR A 187 7.43 -8.75 -18.57
CA THR A 187 8.37 -8.14 -19.53
C THR A 187 9.51 -9.08 -19.89
N ASP A 188 9.43 -10.34 -19.47
CA ASP A 188 10.40 -11.38 -19.76
C ASP A 188 10.12 -12.04 -21.12
N SER A 189 11.11 -12.77 -21.58
CA SER A 189 11.03 -13.67 -22.73
C SER A 189 10.30 -14.98 -22.43
N HIS A 190 10.12 -15.31 -21.15
CA HIS A 190 9.45 -16.53 -20.68
C HIS A 190 8.24 -16.21 -19.81
N THR A 191 7.28 -17.13 -19.80
CA THR A 191 6.12 -17.02 -18.89
C THR A 191 6.55 -17.30 -17.45
N TRP A 192 5.90 -16.62 -16.51
CA TRP A 192 6.07 -16.87 -15.09
C TRP A 192 4.73 -16.80 -14.36
N CYS A 193 4.70 -17.42 -13.18
CA CYS A 193 3.54 -17.43 -12.29
C CYS A 193 3.83 -16.53 -11.09
N CYS A 194 2.81 -15.87 -10.58
CA CYS A 194 2.91 -15.12 -9.33
C CYS A 194 1.67 -15.33 -8.47
N SER A 195 1.80 -14.98 -7.19
CA SER A 195 0.66 -14.76 -6.32
C SER A 195 0.84 -13.45 -5.59
N GLY A 196 -0.25 -12.83 -5.18
CA GLY A 196 -0.14 -11.62 -4.39
C GLY A 196 -1.39 -11.25 -3.61
N ALA A 197 -1.22 -10.22 -2.78
CA ALA A 197 -2.29 -9.64 -1.98
C ALA A 197 -1.98 -8.17 -1.67
N LEU A 198 -3.03 -7.36 -1.60
CA LEU A 198 -3.01 -6.08 -0.91
C LEU A 198 -3.42 -6.34 0.54
N HIS A 199 -2.45 -6.31 1.45
CA HIS A 199 -2.62 -6.84 2.81
C HIS A 199 -3.11 -5.76 3.78
N SER A 200 -4.29 -5.20 3.51
CA SER A 200 -4.83 -4.05 4.24
C SER A 200 -5.05 -4.32 5.74
N TYR A 201 -4.62 -3.36 6.56
CA TYR A 201 -4.92 -3.29 7.99
C TYR A 201 -5.94 -2.17 8.21
N PHE A 202 -7.15 -2.53 8.63
CA PHE A 202 -8.21 -1.56 8.91
C PHE A 202 -8.19 -1.15 10.37
N ASN A 203 -8.41 0.14 10.61
CA ASN A 203 -8.56 0.69 11.94
C ASN A 203 -9.95 0.38 12.46
N VAL A 204 -10.02 -0.45 13.50
CA VAL A 204 -11.27 -0.85 14.15
C VAL A 204 -11.13 -0.66 15.65
N SER A 205 -12.17 -0.14 16.29
CA SER A 205 -12.17 0.14 17.73
C SER A 205 -12.10 -1.13 18.57
N ASN A 206 -12.86 -2.16 18.18
CA ASN A 206 -12.86 -3.48 18.80
C ASN A 206 -13.14 -4.55 17.74
N ALA A 207 -12.18 -5.44 17.51
CA ALA A 207 -12.33 -6.49 16.51
C ALA A 207 -13.43 -7.51 16.85
N SER A 208 -13.81 -7.66 18.12
CA SER A 208 -14.91 -8.54 18.52
C SER A 208 -16.29 -8.00 18.13
N ASP A 209 -16.40 -6.70 17.83
CA ASP A 209 -17.66 -6.04 17.46
C ASP A 209 -17.75 -5.78 15.94
N CYS A 210 -16.85 -6.37 15.16
CA CYS A 210 -16.71 -6.16 13.74
C CYS A 210 -17.25 -7.35 12.94
N TYR A 211 -17.95 -7.06 11.85
CA TYR A 211 -18.42 -8.05 10.88
C TYR A 211 -17.79 -7.75 9.52
N THR A 212 -17.36 -8.78 8.81
CA THR A 212 -16.79 -8.65 7.46
C THR A 212 -17.75 -9.24 6.45
N HIS A 213 -18.15 -8.43 5.47
CA HIS A 213 -18.94 -8.87 4.32
C HIS A 213 -18.03 -8.99 3.11
N PHE A 214 -17.95 -10.19 2.53
CA PHE A 214 -17.15 -10.43 1.34
C PHE A 214 -18.03 -10.31 0.09
N HIS A 215 -17.66 -9.38 -0.80
CA HIS A 215 -18.29 -9.24 -2.11
C HIS A 215 -17.35 -9.81 -3.16
N TRP A 216 -17.65 -11.00 -3.66
CA TRP A 216 -16.90 -11.61 -4.74
C TRP A 216 -17.42 -11.11 -6.09
N ARG A 217 -16.52 -10.58 -6.93
CA ARG A 217 -16.79 -10.29 -8.35
C ARG A 217 -15.88 -11.18 -9.18
N CYS A 218 -16.45 -12.01 -10.06
CA CYS A 218 -15.67 -12.70 -11.08
C CYS A 218 -15.34 -11.68 -12.19
N GLY A 219 -14.05 -11.51 -12.48
CA GLY A 219 -13.55 -10.79 -13.65
C GLY A 219 -13.38 -11.70 -14.85
#